data_AF-A0A2S7JTX9-F1
#
_entry.id   AF-A0A2S7JTX9-F1
#
_cell.length_a   1.000
_cell.length_b   1.000
_cell.length_c   1.000
_cell.angle_alpha   90.00
_cell.angle_beta   90.00
_cell.angle_gamma   90.00
#
_symmetry.space_group_name_H-M   'P 1'
#
loop_
_entity.id
_entity.type
_entity.pdbx_description
1 polymer ?
#
loop_
_entity_poly.entity_id
_entity_poly.type
_entity_poly.pdbx_seq_one_letter_code
_entity_poly.pdbx_strand_id
1 'polypeptide(L)'
;MGQRCARCGHPQSGDAVSSFFDYVRGLTDVVPEGYSRQGMAVYRHHVYLAASQMMAASYPALKAALNDDDWRLLLQDFIAQTRWRSHFYAELTNNFESYLANALRQDTP
;
A
#
# COMPACT_ATOMS: atom_id res chain seq x y z
N MET A 1 21.47 34.40 33.97
CA MET A 1 21.80 33.37 32.95
C MET A 1 20.93 32.15 33.23
N GLY A 2 20.07 31.75 32.30
CA GLY A 2 19.16 30.62 32.45
C GLY A 2 18.32 30.52 31.17
N GLN A 3 18.94 29.99 30.12
CA GLN A 3 18.33 29.91 28.79
C GLN A 3 17.10 29.01 28.85
N ARG A 4 15.99 29.58 28.40
CA ARG A 4 14.70 28.92 28.20
C ARG A 4 14.88 27.82 27.15
N CYS A 5 14.62 26.56 27.51
CA CYS A 5 14.53 25.48 26.54
C CYS A 5 13.47 25.84 25.50
N ALA A 6 13.90 26.09 24.28
CA ALA A 6 13.05 26.31 23.14
C ALA A 6 12.32 25.00 22.84
N ARG A 7 11.03 24.95 23.19
CA ARG A 7 9.93 24.35 22.43
C ARG A 7 10.37 23.18 21.54
N CYS A 8 10.36 21.95 22.09
CA CYS A 8 10.40 20.74 21.29
C CYS A 8 9.24 20.78 20.30
N GLY A 9 9.54 21.00 19.01
CA GLY A 9 8.56 20.92 17.95
C GLY A 9 8.03 19.49 17.90
N HIS A 10 6.76 19.32 18.24
CA HIS A 10 6.00 18.14 17.85
C HIS A 10 5.97 18.14 16.31
N PRO A 11 6.51 17.13 15.61
CA PRO A 11 6.29 17.01 14.18
C PRO A 11 4.79 16.87 13.95
N GLN A 12 4.27 17.66 13.00
CA GLN A 12 2.85 17.72 12.69
C GLN A 12 2.35 16.31 12.36
N SER A 13 1.38 15.82 13.13
CA SER A 13 0.94 14.41 13.12
C SER A 13 0.31 13.93 11.79
N GLY A 14 0.16 14.81 10.79
CA GLY A 14 -0.37 14.47 9.46
C GLY A 14 0.68 13.89 8.49
N ASP A 15 1.92 14.36 8.54
CA ASP A 15 2.97 13.95 7.57
C ASP A 15 3.52 12.55 7.86
N ALA A 16 3.58 12.19 9.15
CA ALA A 16 3.98 10.85 9.60
C ALA A 16 3.00 9.77 9.13
N VAL A 17 1.70 10.06 9.13
CA VAL A 17 0.65 9.13 8.68
C VAL A 17 0.70 8.96 7.16
N SER A 18 0.91 10.04 6.40
CA SER A 18 1.07 9.95 4.93
C SER A 18 2.30 9.13 4.55
N SER A 19 3.47 9.44 5.13
CA SER A 19 4.72 8.73 4.83
C SER A 19 4.68 7.24 5.19
N PHE A 20 3.97 6.88 6.26
CA PHE A 20 3.69 5.49 6.61
C PHE A 20 2.93 4.77 5.49
N PHE A 21 1.81 5.33 5.02
CA PHE A 21 1.03 4.70 3.96
C PHE A 21 1.74 4.71 2.60
N ASP A 22 2.58 5.72 2.31
CA ASP A 22 3.39 5.76 1.10
C ASP A 22 4.42 4.61 1.09
N TYR A 23 5.07 4.35 2.23
CA TYR A 23 5.98 3.21 2.36
C TYR A 23 5.23 1.88 2.23
N VAL A 24 4.11 1.71 2.94
CA VAL A 24 3.32 0.47 2.92
C VAL A 24 2.82 0.14 1.52
N ARG A 25 2.44 1.15 0.73
CA ARG A 25 1.99 1.00 -0.66
C ARG A 25 3.13 0.82 -1.66
N GLY A 26 4.38 1.01 -1.23
CA GLY A 26 5.55 0.93 -2.10
C GLY A 26 5.77 2.12 -3.01
N LEU A 27 5.18 3.28 -2.70
CA LEU A 27 5.46 4.55 -3.39
C LEU A 27 6.83 5.12 -3.01
N THR A 28 7.37 4.67 -1.88
CA THR A 28 8.70 5.03 -1.39
C THR A 28 9.32 3.87 -0.61
N ASP A 29 10.65 3.79 -0.62
CA ASP A 29 11.42 2.89 0.24
C ASP A 29 12.03 3.61 1.46
N VAL A 30 11.68 4.88 1.64
CA VAL A 30 12.08 5.68 2.81
C VAL A 30 11.24 5.28 4.02
N VAL A 31 11.89 4.72 5.03
CA VAL A 31 11.24 4.32 6.28
C VAL A 31 10.79 5.59 7.04
N PRO A 32 9.52 5.68 7.46
CA PRO A 32 9.03 6.83 8.22
C PRO A 32 9.76 7.00 9.56
N GLU A 33 9.89 8.25 10.02
CA GLU A 33 10.50 8.56 11.31
C GLU A 33 9.76 7.87 12.46
N GLY A 34 10.51 7.36 13.44
CA GLY A 34 9.94 6.64 14.59
C GLY A 34 9.63 5.16 14.35
N TYR A 35 9.84 4.64 13.14
CA TYR A 35 9.66 3.23 12.82
C TYR A 35 10.99 2.51 12.55
N SER A 36 11.06 1.22 12.88
CA SER A 36 12.22 0.39 12.52
C SER A 36 12.10 -0.10 11.07
N ARG A 37 13.26 -0.16 10.37
CA ARG A 37 13.33 -0.69 8.99
C ARG A 37 12.79 -2.12 8.91
N GLN A 38 13.20 -2.99 9.84
CA GLN A 38 12.77 -4.38 9.87
C GLN A 38 11.27 -4.51 10.10
N GLY A 39 10.72 -3.77 11.07
CA GLY A 39 9.29 -3.81 11.37
C GLY A 39 8.45 -3.35 10.18
N MET A 40 8.85 -2.26 9.54
CA MET A 40 8.16 -1.74 8.35
C MET A 40 8.25 -2.71 7.16
N ALA A 41 9.40 -3.37 6.94
CA ALA A 41 9.53 -4.37 5.88
C ALA A 41 8.61 -5.58 6.10
N VAL A 42 8.53 -6.09 7.34
CA VAL A 42 7.61 -7.18 7.71
C VAL A 42 6.16 -6.75 7.52
N TYR A 43 5.80 -5.56 7.99
CA TYR A 43 4.44 -5.05 7.87
C TYR A 43 4.01 -4.85 6.41
N ARG A 44 4.87 -4.24 5.57
CA ARG A 44 4.63 -4.10 4.13
C ARG A 44 4.44 -5.46 3.45
N HIS A 45 5.26 -6.45 3.81
CA HIS A 45 5.10 -7.80 3.29
C HIS A 45 3.79 -8.46 3.73
N HIS A 46 3.39 -8.28 5.00
CA HIS A 46 2.13 -8.81 5.50
C HIS A 46 0.92 -8.24 4.77
N VAL A 47 0.90 -6.92 4.52
CA VAL A 47 -0.15 -6.26 3.74
C VAL A 47 -0.25 -6.84 2.34
N TYR A 48 0.89 -6.97 1.64
CA TYR A 48 0.93 -7.61 0.32
C TYR A 48 0.39 -9.04 0.36
N LEU A 49 0.82 -9.85 1.33
CA LEU A 49 0.41 -11.23 1.46
C LEU A 49 -1.09 -11.36 1.69
N ALA A 50 -1.66 -10.56 2.60
CA ALA A 50 -3.09 -10.53 2.89
C ALA A 50 -3.91 -10.13 1.65
N ALA A 51 -3.49 -9.06 0.95
CA ALA A 51 -4.13 -8.63 -0.29
C ALA A 51 -4.05 -9.72 -1.37
N SER A 52 -2.89 -10.34 -1.54
CA SER A 52 -2.69 -11.42 -2.52
C SER A 52 -3.57 -12.63 -2.25
N GLN A 53 -3.65 -13.09 -1.01
CA GLN A 53 -4.47 -14.24 -0.64
C GLN A 53 -5.95 -13.96 -0.88
N MET A 54 -6.42 -12.76 -0.50
CA MET A 54 -7.80 -12.36 -0.72
C MET A 54 -8.13 -12.25 -2.21
N MET A 55 -7.30 -11.59 -3.02
CA MET A 55 -7.54 -11.48 -4.46
C MET A 55 -7.45 -12.83 -5.17
N ALA A 56 -6.55 -13.72 -4.76
CA ALA A 56 -6.48 -15.07 -5.33
C ALA A 56 -7.73 -15.89 -4.99
N ALA A 57 -8.27 -15.75 -3.77
CA ALA A 57 -9.51 -16.41 -3.36
C ALA A 57 -10.74 -15.84 -4.09
N SER A 58 -10.80 -14.53 -4.30
CA SER A 58 -11.91 -13.86 -5.00
C SER A 58 -11.87 -14.04 -6.52
N TYR A 59 -10.67 -14.14 -7.13
CA TYR A 59 -10.46 -14.23 -8.57
C TYR A 59 -9.58 -15.43 -8.97
N PRO A 60 -9.99 -16.67 -8.66
CA PRO A 60 -9.17 -17.85 -8.88
C PRO A 60 -8.83 -18.08 -10.36
N ALA A 61 -9.75 -17.75 -11.27
CA ALA A 61 -9.51 -17.86 -12.72
C ALA A 61 -8.41 -16.89 -13.19
N LEU A 62 -8.42 -15.65 -12.70
CA LEU A 62 -7.39 -14.65 -13.02
C LEU A 62 -6.02 -15.09 -12.47
N LYS A 63 -5.98 -15.58 -11.22
CA LYS A 63 -4.74 -16.12 -10.64
C LYS A 63 -4.19 -17.31 -11.44
N ALA A 64 -5.06 -18.17 -11.97
CA ALA A 64 -4.66 -19.32 -12.78
C ALA A 64 -4.16 -18.92 -14.19
N ALA A 65 -4.61 -17.78 -14.72
CA ALA A 65 -4.20 -17.27 -16.03
C ALA A 65 -2.83 -16.57 -16.02
N LEU A 66 -2.34 -16.16 -14.84
CA LEU A 66 -1.09 -15.42 -14.68
C LEU A 66 -0.02 -16.29 -14.02
N ASN A 67 1.24 -16.15 -14.45
CA ASN A 67 2.36 -16.68 -13.68
C ASN A 67 2.54 -15.88 -12.37
N ASP A 68 3.40 -16.36 -11.48
CA ASP A 68 3.56 -15.75 -10.15
C ASP A 68 4.19 -14.35 -10.19
N ASP A 69 5.00 -14.04 -11.19
CA ASP A 69 5.62 -12.73 -11.34
C ASP A 69 4.62 -11.70 -11.88
N ASP A 70 3.82 -12.07 -12.88
CA ASP A 70 2.75 -11.22 -13.42
C ASP A 70 1.68 -10.95 -12.35
N TRP A 71 1.33 -11.98 -11.56
CA TRP A 71 0.41 -11.82 -10.43
C TRP A 71 0.97 -10.86 -9.37
N ARG A 72 2.26 -10.98 -9.04
CA ARG A 72 2.94 -10.10 -8.10
C ARG A 72 2.95 -8.65 -8.60
N LEU A 73 3.31 -8.44 -9.87
CA LEU A 73 3.35 -7.11 -10.48
C LEU A 73 1.97 -6.46 -10.51
N LEU A 74 0.94 -7.21 -10.93
CA LEU A 74 -0.45 -6.75 -10.93
C LEU A 74 -0.89 -6.26 -9.55
N LEU A 75 -0.58 -7.02 -8.51
CA LEU A 75 -0.96 -6.67 -7.14
C LEU A 75 -0.14 -5.50 -6.57
N GLN A 76 1.15 -5.42 -6.88
CA GLN A 76 1.98 -4.29 -6.44
C GLN A 76 1.48 -2.99 -7.05
N ASP A 77 1.14 -2.99 -8.33
CA ASP A 77 0.58 -1.82 -9.01
C ASP A 77 -0.81 -1.45 -8.46
N PHE A 78 -1.70 -2.44 -8.28
CA PHE A 78 -2.98 -2.23 -7.61
C PHE A 78 -2.82 -1.59 -6.22
N ILE A 79 -1.94 -2.12 -5.37
CA ILE A 79 -1.71 -1.60 -4.01
C ILE A 79 -1.18 -0.16 -4.06
N ALA A 80 -0.28 0.15 -4.99
CA ALA A 80 0.28 1.48 -5.16
C ALA A 80 -0.80 2.51 -5.57
N GLN A 81 -1.68 2.14 -6.48
CA GLN A 81 -2.74 3.00 -7.01
C GLN A 81 -3.95 3.12 -6.10
N THR A 82 -4.21 2.14 -5.24
CA THR A 82 -5.37 2.16 -4.36
C THR A 82 -5.23 3.29 -3.35
N ARG A 83 -6.12 4.28 -3.46
CA ARG A 83 -6.34 5.25 -2.38
C ARG A 83 -7.19 4.52 -1.33
N TRP A 84 -6.55 4.00 -0.28
CA TRP A 84 -7.24 3.38 0.87
C TRP A 84 -8.10 4.44 1.56
N ARG A 85 -9.27 4.75 0.99
CA ARG A 85 -10.24 5.70 1.56
C ARG A 85 -10.95 5.10 2.78
N SER A 86 -10.87 3.78 2.91
CA SER A 86 -11.50 2.96 3.94
C SER A 86 -10.49 1.89 4.37
N HIS A 87 -10.31 1.69 5.68
CA HIS A 87 -9.47 0.62 6.22
C HIS A 87 -10.17 -0.75 6.16
N PHE A 88 -11.36 -0.82 5.57
CA PHE A 88 -12.15 -2.05 5.49
C PHE A 88 -11.74 -2.89 4.27
N TYR A 89 -11.19 -4.07 4.54
CA TYR A 89 -10.81 -5.04 3.50
C TYR A 89 -11.98 -5.44 2.58
N ALA A 90 -13.23 -5.34 3.06
CA ALA A 90 -14.42 -5.65 2.28
C ALA A 90 -14.60 -4.78 1.02
N GLU A 91 -13.98 -3.60 0.95
CA GLU A 91 -14.04 -2.74 -0.24
C GLU A 91 -12.94 -3.03 -1.27
N LEU A 92 -11.94 -3.85 -0.92
CA LEU A 92 -10.77 -4.08 -1.78
C LEU A 92 -11.11 -4.82 -3.07
N THR A 93 -12.09 -5.73 -3.08
CA THR A 93 -12.54 -6.40 -4.32
C THR A 93 -13.16 -5.40 -5.30
N ASN A 94 -14.02 -4.50 -4.82
CA ASN A 94 -14.63 -3.45 -5.65
C ASN A 94 -13.58 -2.46 -6.20
N ASN A 95 -12.59 -2.13 -5.37
CA ASN A 95 -11.46 -1.30 -5.79
C ASN A 95 -10.61 -2.02 -6.85
N PHE A 96 -10.44 -3.34 -6.72
CA PHE A 96 -9.70 -4.15 -7.69
C PHE A 96 -10.42 -4.23 -9.04
N GLU A 97 -11.74 -4.42 -9.06
CA GLU A 97 -12.53 -4.36 -10.30
C GLU A 97 -12.43 -3.00 -10.98
N SER A 98 -12.53 -1.92 -10.20
CA SER A 98 -12.34 -0.56 -10.72
C SER A 98 -10.94 -0.37 -11.29
N TYR A 99 -9.91 -0.90 -10.62
CA TYR A 99 -8.53 -0.89 -11.10
C TYR A 99 -8.37 -1.66 -12.42
N LEU A 100 -8.89 -2.89 -12.52
CA LEU A 100 -8.83 -3.68 -13.76
C LEU A 100 -9.58 -2.98 -14.90
N ALA A 101 -10.76 -2.42 -14.64
CA ALA A 101 -11.52 -1.67 -15.63
C ALA A 101 -10.81 -0.38 -16.08
N ASN A 102 -10.00 0.24 -15.21
CA ASN A 102 -9.16 1.38 -15.59
C ASN A 102 -7.98 0.93 -16.46
N ALA A 103 -7.28 -0.13 -16.06
CA ALA A 103 -6.14 -0.68 -16.81
C ALA A 103 -6.53 -1.10 -18.23
N LEU A 104 -7.66 -1.80 -18.39
CA LEU A 104 -8.20 -2.19 -19.69
C LEU A 104 -8.56 -0.99 -20.59
N ARG A 105 -9.01 0.12 -20.00
CA ARG A 105 -9.31 1.35 -20.76
C ARG A 105 -8.05 2.09 -21.20
N GLN A 106 -6.95 1.93 -20.47
CA GLN A 106 -5.65 2.54 -20.82
C GLN A 106 -4.88 1.74 -21.88
N ASP A 107 -5.29 0.50 -22.16
CA ASP A 107 -4.70 -0.38 -23.19
C ASP A 107 -5.40 -0.26 -24.56
N THR A 108 -6.28 0.72 -24.74
CA THR A 108 -6.91 1.02 -26.04
C THR A 108 -5.99 1.94 -26.86
N PRO A 109 -5.53 1.54 -28.07
CA PRO A 109 -4.62 2.33 -28.91
C PRO A 109 -5.24 3.62 -29.45
#